data_AF-A0A1V4XEQ8-F1
#
_entry.id   AF-A0A1V4XEQ8-F1
#
_cell.length_a   1.000
_cell.length_b   1.000
_cell.length_c   1.000
_cell.angle_alpha   90.00
_cell.angle_beta   90.00
_cell.angle_gamma   90.00
#
_symmetry.space_group_name_H-M   'P 1'
#
loop_
_entity.id
_entity.type
_entity.pdbx_description
1 polymer ?
#
loop_
_entity_poly.entity_id
_entity_poly.type
_entity_poly.pdbx_seq_one_letter_code
_entity_poly.pdbx_strand_id
1 'polypeptide(L)'
;MLKRILRPMLERYRDLFYEEADTMRGFMALLMKPRNTGIPWTQEETRRLKLHIRRLARYVPVLMIFLLPFGSLLLPAMAEVLDRRRNRRPL
;
A
#
# COMPACT_ATOMS: atom_id res chain seq x y z
N MET A 1 -24.75 3.97 -9.79
CA MET A 1 -24.82 5.36 -9.29
C MET A 1 -23.50 5.83 -8.70
N LEU A 2 -22.92 5.12 -7.72
CA LEU A 2 -21.66 5.48 -7.06
C LEU A 2 -20.45 5.67 -8.01
N LYS A 3 -20.28 4.77 -8.99
CA LYS A 3 -19.21 4.83 -10.00
C LYS A 3 -19.23 6.13 -10.84
N ARG A 4 -20.42 6.69 -11.10
CA ARG A 4 -20.59 7.94 -11.87
C ARG A 4 -20.12 9.16 -11.09
N ILE A 5 -20.21 9.10 -9.76
CA ILE A 5 -19.79 10.16 -8.84
C ILE A 5 -18.28 10.05 -8.56
N LEU A 6 -17.78 8.83 -8.34
CA LEU A 6 -16.37 8.59 -7.99
C LEU A 6 -15.40 8.78 -9.15
N ARG A 7 -15.81 8.48 -10.40
CA ARG A 7 -14.93 8.56 -11.57
C ARG A 7 -14.30 9.95 -11.77
N PRO A 8 -15.04 11.07 -11.84
CA PRO A 8 -14.44 12.39 -12.04
C PRO A 8 -13.55 12.82 -10.86
N MET A 9 -13.88 12.40 -9.63
CA MET A 9 -13.02 12.64 -8.48
C MET A 9 -11.69 11.88 -8.61
N LEU A 10 -11.74 10.59 -8.95
CA LEU A 10 -10.52 9.78 -9.11
C LEU A 10 -9.63 10.29 -10.25
N GLU A 11 -10.23 10.74 -11.35
CA GLU A 11 -9.49 11.35 -12.47
C GLU A 11 -8.79 12.65 -12.04
N ARG A 12 -9.43 13.49 -11.24
CA ARG A 12 -8.86 14.74 -10.72
C ARG A 12 -7.64 14.53 -9.81
N TYR A 13 -7.63 13.45 -9.02
CA TYR A 13 -6.55 13.15 -8.07
C TYR A 13 -5.58 12.08 -8.59
N ARG A 14 -5.73 11.64 -9.84
CA ARG A 14 -4.98 10.53 -10.43
C ARG A 14 -3.47 10.73 -10.34
N ASP A 15 -2.99 11.90 -10.74
CA ASP A 15 -1.55 12.19 -10.79
C ASP A 15 -0.94 12.26 -9.39
N LEU A 16 -1.68 12.82 -8.42
CA LEU A 16 -1.27 12.86 -7.01
C LEU A 16 -1.14 11.44 -6.43
N PHE A 17 -2.04 10.52 -6.79
CA PHE A 17 -1.91 9.12 -6.37
C PHE A 17 -0.70 8.42 -6.99
N TYR A 18 -0.40 8.69 -8.27
CA TYR A 18 0.77 8.11 -8.91
C TYR A 18 2.07 8.65 -8.35
N GLU A 19 2.15 9.95 -8.09
CA GLU A 19 3.32 10.57 -7.48
C GLU A 19 3.58 9.98 -6.08
N GLU A 20 2.53 9.85 -5.26
CA GLU A 20 2.68 9.21 -3.94
C GLU A 20 3.06 7.72 -4.07
N ALA A 21 2.49 6.99 -5.03
CA ALA A 21 2.84 5.59 -5.28
C ALA A 21 4.28 5.43 -5.75
N ASP A 22 4.80 6.38 -6.53
CA ASP A 22 6.19 6.39 -6.99
C ASP A 22 7.17 6.47 -5.81
N THR A 23 6.79 7.18 -4.75
CA THR A 23 7.62 7.29 -3.54
C THR A 23 7.74 5.98 -2.75
N MET A 24 6.90 4.99 -3.07
CA MET A 24 6.95 3.63 -2.52
C MET A 24 7.59 2.62 -3.50
N ARG A 25 8.08 3.08 -4.66
CA ARG A 25 8.77 2.24 -5.64
C ARG A 25 9.99 1.59 -4.98
N GLY A 26 10.13 0.27 -5.15
CA GLY A 26 11.25 -0.50 -4.58
C GLY A 26 11.14 -0.82 -3.08
N PHE A 27 10.19 -0.23 -2.35
CA PHE A 27 9.99 -0.52 -0.92
C PHE A 27 9.81 -2.02 -0.65
N MET A 28 8.94 -2.69 -1.41
CA MET A 28 8.65 -4.11 -1.21
C MET A 28 9.86 -5.00 -1.47
N ALA A 29 10.68 -4.67 -2.48
CA ALA A 29 11.91 -5.40 -2.78
C ALA A 29 12.94 -5.25 -1.65
N LEU A 30 13.10 -4.02 -1.14
CA LEU A 30 13.98 -3.72 -0.02
C LEU A 30 13.53 -4.41 1.28
N LEU A 31 12.22 -4.35 1.57
CA LEU A 31 11.61 -5.01 2.73
C LEU A 31 11.79 -6.53 2.68
N MET A 32 11.65 -7.12 1.51
CA MET A 32 11.75 -8.57 1.33
C MET A 32 13.19 -9.07 1.13
N LYS A 33 14.18 -8.18 0.96
CA LYS A 33 15.59 -8.56 0.70
C LYS A 33 16.12 -9.60 1.72
N PRO A 34 16.05 -9.41 3.05
CA PRO A 34 16.61 -10.38 3.98
C PRO A 34 15.92 -11.73 3.91
N ARG A 35 14.61 -11.73 3.68
CA ARG A 35 13.82 -12.95 3.51
C ARG A 35 14.17 -13.70 2.21
N ASN A 36 14.36 -12.98 1.11
CA ASN A 36 14.56 -13.58 -0.21
C ASN A 36 16.02 -13.99 -0.46
N THR A 37 16.98 -13.31 0.18
CA THR A 37 18.42 -13.48 -0.10
C THR A 37 19.23 -13.96 1.10
N GLY A 38 18.68 -13.91 2.31
CA GLY A 38 19.42 -14.18 3.55
C GLY A 38 20.37 -13.05 3.98
N ILE A 39 20.54 -12.01 3.17
CA ILE A 39 21.47 -10.90 3.45
C ILE A 39 20.77 -9.85 4.33
N PRO A 40 21.37 -9.45 5.48
CA PRO A 40 20.79 -8.44 6.35
C PRO A 40 20.76 -7.05 5.68
N TRP A 41 19.92 -6.16 6.21
CA TRP A 41 19.91 -4.77 5.76
C TRP A 41 21.21 -4.05 6.16
N THR A 42 21.70 -3.21 5.26
CA THR A 42 22.72 -2.22 5.63
C THR A 42 22.08 -1.09 6.46
N GLN A 43 22.89 -0.25 7.09
CA GLN A 43 22.38 0.91 7.81
C GLN A 43 21.63 1.89 6.90
N GLU A 44 22.13 2.08 5.68
CA GLU A 44 21.51 2.94 4.68
C GLU A 44 20.16 2.39 4.21
N GLU A 45 20.08 1.07 3.97
CA GLU A 45 18.83 0.38 3.64
C GLU A 45 17.80 0.49 4.77
N THR A 46 18.25 0.34 6.02
CA THR A 46 17.41 0.51 7.21
C THR A 46 16.87 1.94 7.31
N ARG A 47 17.69 2.95 7.02
CA ARG A 47 17.28 4.37 7.00
C ARG A 47 16.20 4.61 5.94
N ARG A 48 16.38 4.08 4.73
CA ARG A 48 15.38 4.16 3.65
C ARG A 48 14.09 3.43 4.03
N LEU A 49 14.17 2.25 4.62
CA LEU A 49 13.00 1.50 5.07
C LEU A 49 12.20 2.28 6.12
N LYS A 50 12.88 2.88 7.11
CA LYS A 50 12.24 3.74 8.12
C LYS A 50 11.54 4.95 7.50
N LEU A 51 12.13 5.55 6.46
CA LEU A 51 11.51 6.66 5.73
C LEU A 51 10.20 6.23 5.06
N HIS A 52 10.20 5.11 4.33
CA HIS A 52 8.98 4.56 3.72
C HIS A 52 7.92 4.20 4.76
N ILE A 53 8.30 3.57 5.88
CA ILE A 53 7.36 3.20 6.96
C ILE A 53 6.75 4.45 7.60
N ARG A 54 7.53 5.50 7.88
CA ARG A 54 6.99 6.77 8.41
C ARG A 54 6.00 7.41 7.45
N ARG A 55 6.28 7.31 6.15
CA ARG A 55 5.37 7.80 5.11
C ARG A 55 4.06 7.00 5.06
N LEU A 56 4.15 5.67 5.16
CA LEU A 56 2.99 4.78 5.29
C LEU A 56 2.17 5.07 6.57
N ALA A 57 2.84 5.40 7.68
CA ALA A 57 2.19 5.69 8.95
C ALA A 57 1.22 6.88 8.87
N ARG A 58 1.44 7.82 7.93
CA ARG A 58 0.50 8.94 7.68
C ARG A 58 -0.88 8.48 7.22
N TYR A 59 -1.00 7.27 6.67
CA TYR A 59 -2.26 6.69 6.21
C TYR A 59 -2.98 5.85 7.27
N VAL A 60 -2.33 5.58 8.42
CA VAL A 60 -2.93 4.83 9.54
C VAL A 60 -4.25 5.43 10.03
N PRO A 61 -4.44 6.76 10.11
CA PRO A 61 -5.74 7.33 10.49
C PRO A 61 -6.90 6.87 9.58
N VAL A 62 -6.65 6.60 8.30
CA VAL A 62 -7.68 6.08 7.39
C VAL A 62 -8.11 4.68 7.79
N LEU A 63 -7.18 3.86 8.30
CA LEU A 63 -7.47 2.50 8.77
C LEU A 63 -8.31 2.49 10.05
N MET A 64 -8.43 3.62 10.77
CA MET A 64 -9.33 3.72 11.92
C MET A 64 -10.81 3.49 11.55
N ILE A 65 -11.18 3.62 10.28
CA ILE A 65 -12.53 3.29 9.81
C ILE A 65 -12.91 1.83 10.12
N PHE A 66 -11.93 0.92 10.15
CA PHE A 66 -12.16 -0.49 10.47
C PHE A 66 -12.45 -0.73 11.96
N LEU A 67 -12.15 0.23 12.83
CA LEU A 67 -12.41 0.16 14.27
C LEU A 67 -13.82 0.65 14.62
N LEU A 68 -14.53 1.31 13.69
CA LEU A 68 -15.91 1.73 13.88
C LEU A 68 -16.85 0.52 13.92
N PRO A 69 -18.03 0.63 14.57
CA PRO A 69 -19.08 -0.37 14.43
C PRO A 69 -19.40 -0.56 12.93
N PHE A 70 -19.50 -1.81 12.50
CA PHE A 70 -19.65 -2.23 11.09
C PHE A 70 -18.43 -1.97 10.17
N GLY A 71 -17.33 -1.39 10.66
CA GLY A 71 -16.12 -1.17 9.86
C GLY A 71 -15.53 -2.47 9.30
N SER A 72 -15.68 -3.58 10.03
CA SER A 72 -15.27 -4.91 9.59
C SER A 72 -15.98 -5.40 8.32
N LEU A 73 -17.18 -4.89 8.01
CA LEU A 73 -17.90 -5.21 6.77
C LEU A 73 -17.16 -4.72 5.51
N LEU A 74 -16.23 -3.76 5.65
CA LEU A 74 -15.39 -3.28 4.56
C LEU A 74 -14.14 -4.15 4.35
N LEU A 75 -13.80 -5.06 5.29
CA LEU A 75 -12.61 -5.91 5.19
C LEU A 75 -12.59 -6.80 3.94
N PRO A 76 -13.71 -7.43 3.49
CA PRO A 76 -13.70 -8.22 2.27
C PRO A 76 -13.32 -7.39 1.03
N ALA A 77 -13.85 -6.18 0.91
CA ALA A 77 -13.50 -5.28 -0.19
C ALA A 77 -12.02 -4.85 -0.11
N MET A 78 -11.51 -4.58 1.09
CA MET A 78 -10.10 -4.29 1.29
C MET A 78 -9.20 -5.49 0.95
N ALA A 79 -9.60 -6.70 1.35
CA ALA A 79 -8.87 -7.93 1.05
C ALA A 79 -8.79 -8.18 -0.46
N GLU A 80 -9.88 -7.96 -1.20
CA GLU A 80 -9.89 -8.10 -2.66
C GLU A 80 -8.91 -7.12 -3.33
N VAL A 81 -8.81 -5.87 -2.84
CA VAL A 81 -7.87 -4.87 -3.36
C VAL A 81 -6.41 -5.20 -3.00
N LEU A 82 -6.17 -5.72 -1.79
CA LEU A 82 -4.84 -6.09 -1.30
C LEU A 82 -4.31 -7.38 -1.91
N ASP A 83 -5.19 -8.25 -2.39
CA ASP A 83 -4.81 -9.52 -3.00
C ASP A 83 -4.18 -9.34 -4.39
N ARG A 84 -2.93 -8.86 -4.38
CA ARG A 84 -2.07 -8.73 -5.57
C ARG A 84 -1.55 -10.08 -6.06
N ARG A 85 -1.71 -11.17 -5.29
CA ARG A 85 -1.20 -12.50 -5.62
C ARG A 85 -2.11 -13.27 -6.57
N ARG A 86 -3.30 -12.72 -6.87
CA ARG A 86 -4.22 -13.25 -7.87
C ARG A 86 -3.65 -13.26 -9.29
N ASN A 87 -2.63 -12.43 -9.58
CA ASN A 87 -1.80 -12.60 -10.78
C ASN A 87 -0.84 -13.78 -10.55
N ARG A 88 -1.23 -14.93 -11.13
CA ARG A 88 -0.52 -16.22 -11.07
C ARG A 88 1.00 -16.03 -11.15
N ARG A 89 1.72 -16.68 -10.22
CA ARG A 89 3.11 -17.02 -10.44
C ARG A 89 3.16 -17.83 -11.74
N PRO A 90 3.94 -17.45 -12.77
CA PRO A 90 4.26 -18.42 -13.81
C PRO A 90 4.89 -19.63 -13.11
N LEU A 91 4.31 -20.80 -13.34
CA LEU A 91 4.92 -22.09 -13.00
C LEU A 91 6.21 -22.26 -13.80
#